data_AF-A0A0A0CX18-F1
#
_entry.id   AF-A0A0A0CX18-F1
#
_cell.length_a   1.000
_cell.length_b   1.000
_cell.length_c   1.000
_cell.angle_alpha   90.00
_cell.angle_beta   90.00
_cell.angle_gamma   90.00
#
_symmetry.space_group_name_H-M   'P 1'
#
loop_
_entity.id
_entity.type
_entity.pdbx_description
1 polymer ?
#
loop_
_entity_poly.entity_id
_entity_poly.type
_entity_poly.pdbx_seq_one_letter_code
_entity_poly.pdbx_strand_id
1 'polypeptide(L)'
;MTVLAILQARMSSSRLPGKVMADLLGEPMLARQVERLWRCRTLDRLVLATSTEPTDDALADLAARIGIECFRGSLDDVLDRFHAAASGSGAEQIVRLTADCPLADPALIDRLVEMHVAGGYDYSCNTLTLRWPDGLDAEVMRAEVLEAAWREANLPSEREHVTRFIYTRPERFRLGSLVGDTDLSDQRWTVDTPEDLALVRAVYAGLYPANPAFGTDDIVQFLAAHPEIAALNRVHRRNEGLERSLAQDAAARQDLAKP
;
A
#
# COMPACT_ATOMS: atom_id res chain seq x y z
N MET A 1 -14.72 4.42 17.08
CA MET A 1 -13.98 4.38 15.82
C MET A 1 -12.73 3.56 16.01
N THR A 2 -12.74 2.37 15.43
CA THR A 2 -11.57 1.49 15.37
C THR A 2 -11.04 1.46 13.93
N VAL A 3 -9.73 1.61 13.77
CA VAL A 3 -9.02 1.66 12.48
C VAL A 3 -8.09 0.45 12.38
N LEU A 4 -8.34 -0.39 11.38
CA LEU A 4 -7.48 -1.54 11.06
C LEU A 4 -6.65 -1.24 9.82
N ALA A 5 -5.33 -1.26 9.95
CA ALA A 5 -4.44 -1.29 8.81
C ALA A 5 -4.23 -2.72 8.32
N ILE A 6 -4.36 -2.91 7.00
CA ILE A 6 -4.07 -4.15 6.31
C ILE A 6 -2.91 -3.89 5.36
N LEU A 7 -1.76 -4.49 5.67
CA LEU A 7 -0.55 -4.42 4.86
C LEU A 7 -0.51 -5.65 3.95
N GLN A 8 -0.72 -5.48 2.65
CA GLN A 8 -0.63 -6.59 1.72
C GLN A 8 0.81 -6.89 1.32
N ALA A 9 1.21 -8.16 1.42
CA ALA A 9 2.54 -8.62 1.02
C ALA A 9 2.49 -9.98 0.31
N ARG A 10 3.37 -10.16 -0.67
CA ARG A 10 3.65 -11.45 -1.31
C ARG A 10 5.10 -11.52 -1.73
N MET A 11 5.65 -12.73 -1.79
CA MET A 11 7.01 -13.00 -2.26
C MET A 11 7.10 -13.01 -3.80
N SER A 12 6.00 -13.31 -4.48
CA SER A 12 5.91 -13.52 -5.95
C SER A 12 5.88 -12.24 -6.80
N SER A 13 6.67 -11.22 -6.44
CA SER A 13 6.88 -10.04 -7.29
C SER A 13 7.55 -10.41 -8.61
N SER A 14 7.03 -9.92 -9.75
CA SER A 14 7.56 -10.28 -11.08
C SER A 14 8.90 -9.63 -11.41
N ARG A 15 9.12 -8.37 -10.99
CA ARG A 15 10.32 -7.58 -11.34
C ARG A 15 11.46 -7.76 -10.32
N LEU A 16 11.11 -7.98 -9.06
CA LEU A 16 12.06 -8.25 -7.98
C LEU A 16 11.46 -9.26 -6.99
N PRO A 17 11.57 -10.57 -7.27
CA PRO A 17 11.07 -11.61 -6.39
C PRO A 17 11.66 -11.49 -4.98
N GLY A 18 10.83 -11.67 -3.95
CA GLY A 18 11.27 -11.56 -2.56
C GLY A 18 11.63 -10.15 -2.09
N LYS A 19 11.29 -9.09 -2.85
CA LYS A 19 11.61 -7.68 -2.50
C LYS A 19 11.22 -7.28 -1.07
N VAL A 20 10.09 -7.76 -0.58
CA VAL A 20 9.59 -7.48 0.78
C VAL A 20 10.49 -8.06 1.88
N MET A 21 11.30 -9.06 1.57
CA MET A 21 12.29 -9.67 2.46
C MET A 21 13.73 -9.19 2.20
N ALA A 22 13.93 -8.26 1.26
CA ALA A 22 15.26 -7.74 0.96
C ALA A 22 15.86 -7.06 2.19
N ASP A 23 17.18 -7.24 2.38
CA ASP A 23 17.89 -6.62 3.49
C ASP A 23 17.86 -5.08 3.38
N LEU A 24 17.46 -4.45 4.49
CA LEU A 24 17.41 -3.02 4.69
C LEU A 24 17.96 -2.68 6.09
N LEU A 25 19.28 -2.46 6.13
CA LEU A 25 20.07 -2.24 7.35
C LEU A 25 19.95 -3.42 8.34
N GLY A 26 20.21 -4.64 7.87
CA GLY A 26 20.24 -5.84 8.72
C GLY A 26 18.87 -6.43 9.07
N GLU A 27 17.77 -5.81 8.61
CA GLU A 27 16.41 -6.31 8.80
C GLU A 27 15.67 -6.43 7.47
N PRO A 28 14.70 -7.35 7.34
CA PRO A 28 13.82 -7.40 6.17
C PRO A 28 13.10 -6.07 5.95
N MET A 29 12.98 -5.65 4.68
CA MET A 29 12.28 -4.43 4.29
C MET A 29 10.86 -4.33 4.88
N LEU A 30 10.10 -5.43 4.89
CA LEU A 30 8.78 -5.51 5.51
C LEU A 30 8.83 -5.17 7.02
N ALA A 31 9.84 -5.63 7.74
CA ALA A 31 10.00 -5.32 9.16
C ALA A 31 10.24 -3.81 9.38
N ARG A 32 11.06 -3.19 8.52
CA ARG A 32 11.30 -1.74 8.55
C ARG A 32 10.04 -0.94 8.26
N GLN A 33 9.23 -1.38 7.29
CA GLN A 33 7.96 -0.74 7.02
C GLN A 33 6.99 -0.86 8.20
N VAL A 34 6.88 -2.04 8.80
CA VAL A 34 6.04 -2.27 9.99
C VAL A 34 6.49 -1.38 11.16
N GLU A 35 7.79 -1.23 11.38
CA GLU A 35 8.35 -0.30 12.38
C GLU A 35 7.88 1.14 12.16
N ARG A 36 7.78 1.60 10.90
CA ARG A 36 7.22 2.91 10.57
C ARG A 36 5.73 2.96 10.85
N LEU A 37 4.96 1.98 10.40
CA LEU A 37 3.51 1.93 10.59
C LEU A 37 3.09 1.93 12.07
N TRP A 38 3.88 1.31 12.96
CA TRP A 38 3.64 1.37 14.41
C TRP A 38 3.74 2.76 15.03
N ARG A 39 4.29 3.75 14.31
CA ARG A 39 4.34 5.15 14.76
C ARG A 39 3.08 5.93 14.40
N CYS A 40 2.16 5.37 13.62
CA CYS A 40 0.88 6.01 13.33
C CYS A 40 0.06 6.09 14.62
N ARG A 41 -0.56 7.24 14.89
CA ARG A 41 -1.40 7.46 16.07
C ARG A 41 -2.84 7.02 15.82
N THR A 42 -3.27 7.01 14.56
CA THR A 42 -4.67 6.71 14.21
C THR A 42 -4.92 5.23 13.95
N LEU A 43 -3.89 4.38 13.91
CA LEU A 43 -4.03 2.95 13.66
C LEU A 43 -4.15 2.20 14.99
N ASP A 44 -5.26 1.51 15.21
CA ASP A 44 -5.46 0.69 16.42
C ASP A 44 -4.83 -0.69 16.27
N ARG A 45 -4.86 -1.24 15.04
CA ARG A 45 -4.39 -2.59 14.72
C ARG A 45 -3.72 -2.63 13.35
N LEU A 46 -2.77 -3.55 13.21
CA LEU A 46 -2.08 -3.84 11.96
C LEU A 46 -2.09 -5.34 11.70
N VAL A 47 -2.57 -5.73 10.51
CA VAL A 47 -2.58 -7.11 10.02
C VAL A 47 -1.77 -7.19 8.73
N LEU A 48 -0.86 -8.15 8.67
CA LEU A 48 -0.25 -8.57 7.41
C LEU A 48 -1.21 -9.48 6.65
N ALA A 49 -1.55 -9.13 5.41
CA ALA A 49 -2.35 -9.97 4.53
C ALA A 49 -1.48 -10.56 3.42
N THR A 50 -1.27 -11.88 3.44
CA THR A 50 -0.41 -12.60 2.48
C THR A 50 -1.10 -13.86 1.93
N SER A 51 -0.49 -14.58 0.99
CA SER A 51 -1.15 -15.75 0.40
C SER A 51 -0.93 -17.04 1.19
N THR A 52 -1.74 -18.06 0.90
CA THR A 52 -1.54 -19.44 1.38
C THR A 52 -0.46 -20.20 0.60
N GLU A 53 0.17 -19.59 -0.40
CA GLU A 53 1.25 -20.24 -1.15
C GLU A 53 2.46 -20.49 -0.24
N PRO A 54 3.16 -21.63 -0.35
CA PRO A 54 4.33 -21.94 0.47
C PRO A 54 5.45 -20.89 0.36
N THR A 55 5.55 -20.22 -0.78
CA THR A 55 6.53 -19.14 -0.96
C THR A 55 6.34 -17.98 0.02
N ASP A 56 5.11 -17.77 0.52
CA ASP A 56 4.76 -16.72 1.49
C ASP A 56 4.87 -17.18 2.96
N ASP A 57 5.29 -18.43 3.24
CA ASP A 57 5.50 -18.93 4.61
C ASP A 57 6.49 -18.04 5.38
N ALA A 58 7.56 -17.60 4.71
CA ALA A 58 8.56 -16.69 5.28
C ALA A 58 7.98 -15.35 5.75
N LEU A 59 6.87 -14.89 5.15
CA LEU A 59 6.19 -13.66 5.56
C LEU A 59 5.37 -13.87 6.83
N ALA A 60 4.72 -15.04 6.96
CA ALA A 60 4.02 -15.42 8.18
C ALA A 60 4.99 -15.63 9.36
N ASP A 61 6.13 -16.27 9.11
CA ASP A 61 7.20 -16.43 10.09
C ASP A 61 7.75 -15.07 10.54
N LEU A 62 7.97 -14.15 9.58
CA LEU A 62 8.40 -12.80 9.89
C LEU A 62 7.36 -12.05 10.73
N ALA A 63 6.08 -12.13 10.37
CA ALA A 63 4.99 -11.50 11.12
C ALA A 63 4.94 -11.97 12.58
N ALA A 64 5.07 -13.30 12.80
CA ALA A 64 5.17 -13.86 14.13
C ALA A 64 6.41 -13.36 14.89
N ARG A 65 7.58 -13.28 14.21
CA ARG A 65 8.83 -12.78 14.80
C ARG A 65 8.73 -11.31 15.24
N ILE A 66 8.05 -10.47 14.48
CA ILE A 66 7.93 -9.02 14.76
C ILE A 66 6.63 -8.65 15.50
N GLY A 67 5.81 -9.64 15.86
CA GLY A 67 4.63 -9.45 16.70
C GLY A 67 3.44 -8.77 16.03
N ILE A 68 3.21 -9.00 14.73
CA ILE A 68 2.00 -8.55 14.04
C ILE A 68 1.11 -9.72 13.66
N GLU A 69 -0.20 -9.48 13.64
CA GLU A 69 -1.18 -10.46 13.16
C GLU A 69 -0.95 -10.75 11.68
N CYS A 70 -1.13 -12.01 11.27
CA CYS A 70 -0.98 -12.44 9.88
C CYS A 70 -2.24 -13.20 9.43
N PHE A 71 -2.83 -12.73 8.34
CA PHE A 71 -3.90 -13.40 7.63
C PHE A 71 -3.37 -13.96 6.32
N ARG A 72 -3.69 -15.24 6.04
CA ARG A 72 -3.31 -15.93 4.80
C ARG A 72 -4.55 -16.29 4.00
N GLY A 73 -4.59 -15.88 2.73
CA GLY A 73 -5.74 -16.12 1.84
C GLY A 73 -5.34 -16.40 0.39
N SER A 74 -6.28 -16.23 -0.54
CA SER A 74 -6.04 -16.38 -1.98
C SER A 74 -4.86 -15.52 -2.44
N LEU A 75 -4.02 -15.97 -3.38
CA LEU A 75 -2.97 -15.15 -3.99
C LEU A 75 -3.57 -14.10 -4.95
N ASP A 76 -4.49 -14.56 -5.79
CA ASP A 76 -5.01 -13.81 -6.94
C ASP A 76 -6.23 -12.95 -6.59
N ASP A 77 -7.03 -13.38 -5.61
CA ASP A 77 -8.18 -12.61 -5.12
C ASP A 77 -7.79 -11.77 -3.91
N VAL A 78 -7.21 -10.61 -4.21
CA VAL A 78 -6.72 -9.67 -3.20
C VAL A 78 -7.90 -9.07 -2.41
N LEU A 79 -8.99 -8.73 -3.06
CA LEU A 79 -10.18 -8.18 -2.42
C LEU A 79 -10.79 -9.15 -1.41
N ASP A 80 -10.93 -10.44 -1.79
CA ASP A 80 -11.36 -11.49 -0.86
C ASP A 80 -10.43 -11.60 0.34
N ARG A 81 -9.12 -11.59 0.10
CA ARG A 81 -8.12 -11.63 1.18
C ARG A 81 -8.22 -10.43 2.13
N PHE A 82 -8.46 -9.22 1.61
CA PHE A 82 -8.66 -8.01 2.42
C PHE A 82 -9.95 -8.09 3.25
N HIS A 83 -11.04 -8.52 2.63
CA HIS A 83 -12.33 -8.68 3.30
C HIS A 83 -12.25 -9.72 4.43
N ALA A 84 -11.63 -10.87 4.17
CA ALA A 84 -11.46 -11.92 5.16
C ALA A 84 -10.51 -11.51 6.30
N ALA A 85 -9.45 -10.76 6.01
CA ALA A 85 -8.56 -10.19 7.04
C ALA A 85 -9.26 -9.14 7.93
N ALA A 86 -10.23 -8.40 7.38
CA ALA A 86 -11.04 -7.44 8.13
C ALA A 86 -12.20 -8.08 8.90
N SER A 87 -12.66 -9.26 8.47
CA SER A 87 -13.86 -9.92 8.99
C SER A 87 -13.73 -10.25 10.47
N GLY A 88 -14.75 -9.87 11.27
CA GLY A 88 -14.75 -10.10 12.72
C GLY A 88 -13.82 -9.19 13.53
N SER A 89 -13.11 -8.25 12.89
CA SER A 89 -12.23 -7.31 13.60
C SER A 89 -12.97 -6.24 14.41
N GLY A 90 -14.23 -5.97 14.08
CA GLY A 90 -15.01 -4.84 14.62
C GLY A 90 -14.50 -3.48 14.15
N ALA A 91 -13.58 -3.42 13.19
CA ALA A 91 -13.06 -2.17 12.65
C ALA A 91 -14.16 -1.41 11.87
N GLU A 92 -14.21 -0.09 12.08
CA GLU A 92 -15.10 0.81 11.34
C GLU A 92 -14.41 1.33 10.08
N GLN A 93 -13.08 1.51 10.14
CA GLN A 93 -12.24 2.01 9.06
C GLN A 93 -11.14 1.00 8.73
N ILE A 94 -10.90 0.80 7.45
CA ILE A 94 -9.85 -0.06 6.91
C ILE A 94 -8.83 0.80 6.17
N VAL A 95 -7.56 0.69 6.54
CA VAL A 95 -6.44 1.35 5.87
C VAL A 95 -5.70 0.31 5.04
N ARG A 96 -5.73 0.46 3.72
CA ARG A 96 -4.99 -0.38 2.78
C ARG A 96 -3.60 0.19 2.55
N LEU A 97 -2.59 -0.66 2.71
CA LEU A 97 -1.17 -0.36 2.50
C LEU A 97 -0.51 -1.52 1.74
N THR A 98 0.53 -1.22 0.95
CA THR A 98 1.29 -2.24 0.21
C THR A 98 2.71 -2.38 0.75
N ALA A 99 3.20 -3.62 0.83
CA ALA A 99 4.49 -3.95 1.46
C ALA A 99 5.75 -3.55 0.65
N ASP A 100 5.55 -2.90 -0.50
CA ASP A 100 6.61 -2.34 -1.34
C ASP A 100 6.85 -0.85 -1.11
N CYS A 101 6.22 -0.27 -0.08
CA CYS A 101 6.33 1.13 0.30
C CYS A 101 7.11 1.30 1.62
N PRO A 102 8.41 0.91 1.70
CA PRO A 102 9.16 0.91 2.96
C PRO A 102 9.46 2.31 3.51
N LEU A 103 9.20 3.36 2.73
CA LEU A 103 9.35 4.76 3.13
C LEU A 103 8.02 5.40 3.56
N ALA A 104 6.94 4.62 3.70
CA ALA A 104 5.63 5.11 4.14
C ALA A 104 5.73 6.07 5.34
N ASP A 105 4.97 7.18 5.29
CA ASP A 105 5.03 8.24 6.29
C ASP A 105 3.86 8.12 7.28
N PRO A 106 4.14 7.85 8.58
CA PRO A 106 3.10 7.73 9.60
C PRO A 106 2.25 9.00 9.76
N ALA A 107 2.85 10.18 9.64
CA ALA A 107 2.12 11.44 9.78
C ALA A 107 1.20 11.69 8.58
N LEU A 108 1.58 11.24 7.38
CA LEU A 108 0.72 11.30 6.20
C LEU A 108 -0.48 10.36 6.35
N ILE A 109 -0.25 9.13 6.82
CA ILE A 109 -1.31 8.14 7.06
C ILE A 109 -2.29 8.67 8.11
N ASP A 110 -1.78 9.19 9.24
CA ASP A 110 -2.61 9.82 10.27
C ASP A 110 -3.48 10.95 9.69
N ARG A 111 -2.88 11.87 8.92
CA ARG A 111 -3.61 12.98 8.27
C ARG A 111 -4.69 12.49 7.32
N LEU A 112 -4.43 11.41 6.57
CA LEU A 112 -5.39 10.83 5.66
C LEU A 112 -6.59 10.23 6.42
N VAL A 113 -6.32 9.48 7.50
CA VAL A 113 -7.38 8.90 8.34
C VAL A 113 -8.20 10.00 9.03
N GLU A 114 -7.55 11.01 9.61
CA GLU A 114 -8.22 12.14 10.24
C GLU A 114 -9.12 12.88 9.25
N MET A 115 -8.63 13.17 8.04
CA MET A 115 -9.41 13.83 6.98
C MET A 115 -10.57 12.96 6.48
N HIS A 116 -10.34 11.66 6.30
CA HIS A 116 -11.36 10.69 5.90
C HIS A 116 -12.56 10.73 6.85
N VAL A 117 -12.27 10.67 8.15
CA VAL A 117 -13.26 10.61 9.22
C VAL A 117 -13.97 11.94 9.39
N ALA A 118 -13.21 13.05 9.50
CA ALA A 118 -13.77 14.38 9.67
C ALA A 118 -14.64 14.80 8.48
N GLY A 119 -14.25 14.41 7.27
CA GLY A 119 -15.01 14.66 6.05
C GLY A 119 -16.23 13.76 5.89
N GLY A 120 -16.34 12.67 6.66
CA GLY A 120 -17.40 11.68 6.49
C GLY A 120 -17.38 11.04 5.10
N TYR A 121 -16.18 10.73 4.60
CA TYR A 121 -15.99 10.07 3.30
C TYR A 121 -16.27 8.56 3.40
N ASP A 122 -16.56 7.93 2.26
CA ASP A 122 -16.69 6.47 2.13
C ASP A 122 -15.33 5.84 1.78
N TYR A 123 -14.55 6.60 1.00
CA TYR A 123 -13.20 6.25 0.58
C TYR A 123 -12.35 7.51 0.50
N SER A 124 -11.10 7.42 0.92
CA SER A 124 -10.12 8.48 0.73
C SER A 124 -8.75 7.91 0.42
N CYS A 125 -7.98 8.58 -0.42
CA CYS A 125 -6.57 8.24 -0.62
C CYS A 125 -5.75 9.48 -0.92
N ASN A 126 -4.45 9.30 -1.06
CA ASN A 126 -3.52 10.34 -1.52
C ASN A 126 -3.09 10.16 -2.99
N THR A 127 -3.81 9.31 -3.75
CA THR A 127 -3.46 8.93 -5.13
C THR A 127 -4.52 9.30 -6.18
N LEU A 128 -5.70 9.83 -5.78
CA LEU A 128 -6.67 10.40 -6.74
C LEU A 128 -6.12 11.65 -7.44
N THR A 129 -5.32 12.43 -6.72
CA THR A 129 -4.56 13.56 -7.29
C THR A 129 -3.09 13.33 -6.97
N LEU A 130 -2.32 13.01 -7.99
CA LEU A 130 -0.90 12.66 -7.85
C LEU A 130 -0.09 13.90 -7.53
N ARG A 131 0.16 14.15 -6.25
CA ARG A 131 1.03 15.22 -5.72
C ARG A 131 2.07 14.69 -4.72
N TRP A 132 1.93 13.43 -4.32
CA TRP A 132 2.85 12.74 -3.42
C TRP A 132 3.77 11.80 -4.20
N PRO A 133 4.97 11.51 -3.67
CA PRO A 133 5.85 10.49 -4.22
C PRO A 133 5.13 9.14 -4.36
N ASP A 134 5.41 8.43 -5.45
CA ASP A 134 4.97 7.06 -5.63
C ASP A 134 5.61 6.17 -4.56
N GLY A 135 4.83 5.55 -3.68
CA GLY A 135 5.35 4.82 -2.52
C GLY A 135 5.02 5.43 -1.17
N LEU A 136 4.28 6.55 -1.15
CA LEU A 136 3.56 7.02 0.05
C LEU A 136 2.07 6.63 0.00
N ASP A 137 1.71 5.72 -0.88
CA ASP A 137 0.33 5.40 -1.22
C ASP A 137 -0.40 4.80 -0.01
N ALA A 138 -1.49 5.44 0.38
CA ALA A 138 -2.37 5.00 1.45
C ALA A 138 -3.83 5.23 1.04
N GLU A 139 -4.67 4.27 1.38
CA GLU A 139 -6.10 4.30 1.07
C GLU A 139 -6.89 3.95 2.32
N VAL A 140 -7.95 4.70 2.61
CA VAL A 140 -8.82 4.52 3.77
C VAL A 140 -10.24 4.35 3.28
N MET A 141 -10.94 3.35 3.79
CA MET A 141 -12.33 3.08 3.43
C MET A 141 -13.12 2.61 4.64
N ARG A 142 -14.43 2.86 4.64
CA ARG A 142 -15.31 2.26 5.63
C ARG A 142 -15.35 0.75 5.46
N ALA A 143 -15.45 0.01 6.56
CA ALA A 143 -15.57 -1.45 6.51
C ALA A 143 -16.80 -1.90 5.68
N GLU A 144 -17.92 -1.19 5.78
CA GLU A 144 -19.13 -1.46 4.98
C GLU A 144 -18.94 -1.24 3.47
N VAL A 145 -18.03 -0.33 3.08
CA VAL A 145 -17.70 -0.05 1.68
C VAL A 145 -16.79 -1.15 1.13
N LEU A 146 -15.85 -1.67 1.93
CA LEU A 146 -15.07 -2.86 1.58
C LEU A 146 -15.98 -4.08 1.38
N GLU A 147 -16.95 -4.29 2.27
CA GLU A 147 -17.96 -5.36 2.14
C GLU A 147 -18.76 -5.23 0.84
N ALA A 148 -19.25 -4.03 0.52
CA ALA A 148 -19.99 -3.78 -0.72
C ALA A 148 -19.13 -4.08 -1.95
N ALA A 149 -17.87 -3.63 -1.95
CA ALA A 149 -16.93 -3.94 -3.03
C ALA A 149 -16.71 -5.46 -3.15
N TRP A 150 -16.48 -6.16 -2.05
CA TRP A 150 -16.28 -7.62 -2.06
C TRP A 150 -17.48 -8.39 -2.60
N ARG A 151 -18.72 -7.97 -2.31
CA ARG A 151 -19.93 -8.63 -2.81
C ARG A 151 -20.21 -8.38 -4.29
N GLU A 152 -19.84 -7.20 -4.79
CA GLU A 152 -20.35 -6.70 -6.07
C GLU A 152 -19.28 -6.59 -7.17
N ALA A 153 -18.00 -6.53 -6.81
CA ALA A 153 -16.90 -6.53 -7.76
C ALA A 153 -16.83 -7.86 -8.49
N ASN A 154 -16.92 -7.82 -9.81
CA ASN A 154 -16.88 -9.00 -10.68
C ASN A 154 -15.77 -8.92 -11.74
N LEU A 155 -15.11 -7.76 -11.89
CA LEU A 155 -14.00 -7.62 -12.83
C LEU A 155 -12.68 -8.08 -12.19
N PRO A 156 -11.80 -8.76 -12.94
CA PRO A 156 -10.47 -9.13 -12.45
C PRO A 156 -9.69 -7.95 -11.86
N SER A 157 -9.72 -6.78 -12.52
CA SER A 157 -9.03 -5.59 -11.99
C SER A 157 -9.63 -5.09 -10.68
N GLU A 158 -10.93 -5.29 -10.44
CA GLU A 158 -11.58 -4.91 -9.19
C GLU A 158 -11.26 -5.88 -8.05
N ARG A 159 -11.14 -7.19 -8.35
CA ARG A 159 -10.73 -8.22 -7.38
C ARG A 159 -9.24 -8.11 -7.02
N GLU A 160 -8.38 -7.76 -7.98
CA GLU A 160 -6.94 -7.62 -7.74
C GLU A 160 -6.59 -6.27 -7.08
N HIS A 161 -7.22 -5.17 -7.52
CA HIS A 161 -6.91 -3.82 -7.05
C HIS A 161 -7.95 -3.29 -6.05
N VAL A 162 -8.44 -4.16 -5.15
CA VAL A 162 -9.25 -3.93 -3.94
C VAL A 162 -10.23 -2.74 -3.99
N THR A 163 -9.72 -1.52 -4.00
CA THR A 163 -10.45 -0.25 -3.92
C THR A 163 -10.93 0.27 -5.28
N ARG A 164 -10.53 -0.37 -6.39
CA ARG A 164 -10.92 0.02 -7.76
C ARG A 164 -12.43 0.03 -7.98
N PHE A 165 -13.16 -0.90 -7.39
CA PHE A 165 -14.62 -0.90 -7.44
C PHE A 165 -15.20 0.42 -6.88
N ILE A 166 -14.57 0.96 -5.85
CA ILE A 166 -15.05 2.10 -5.08
C ILE A 166 -14.79 3.40 -5.83
N TYR A 167 -13.52 3.71 -6.16
CA TYR A 167 -13.18 5.02 -6.72
C TYR A 167 -13.62 5.21 -8.18
N THR A 168 -13.98 4.14 -8.88
CA THR A 168 -14.55 4.23 -10.25
C THR A 168 -16.06 4.51 -10.26
N ARG A 169 -16.68 4.63 -9.07
CA ARG A 169 -18.12 4.88 -8.88
C ARG A 169 -18.38 6.10 -7.97
N PRO A 170 -17.88 7.30 -8.32
CA PRO A 170 -18.05 8.51 -7.51
C PRO A 170 -19.51 8.95 -7.36
N GLU A 171 -20.41 8.48 -8.22
CA GLU A 171 -21.86 8.67 -8.11
C GLU A 171 -22.47 7.90 -6.93
N ARG A 172 -21.79 6.87 -6.44
CA ARG A 172 -22.24 6.01 -5.34
C ARG A 172 -21.47 6.26 -4.04
N PHE A 173 -20.16 6.51 -4.14
CA PHE A 173 -19.29 6.64 -2.97
C PHE A 173 -18.72 8.04 -2.86
N ARG A 174 -18.76 8.60 -1.64
CA ARG A 174 -18.17 9.90 -1.36
C ARG A 174 -16.65 9.77 -1.24
N LEU A 175 -15.95 10.27 -2.25
CA LEU A 175 -14.48 10.17 -2.35
C LEU A 175 -13.78 11.40 -1.76
N GLY A 176 -12.69 11.18 -1.03
CA GLY A 176 -11.77 12.20 -0.51
C GLY A 176 -10.37 12.03 -1.08
N SER A 177 -9.65 13.13 -1.31
CA SER A 177 -8.27 13.11 -1.81
C SER A 177 -7.39 13.95 -0.90
N LEU A 178 -6.36 13.35 -0.30
CA LEU A 178 -5.35 14.10 0.46
C LEU A 178 -4.30 14.62 -0.53
N VAL A 179 -4.35 15.92 -0.81
CA VAL A 179 -3.44 16.55 -1.77
C VAL A 179 -2.36 17.32 -1.01
N GLY A 180 -1.09 17.06 -1.34
CA GLY A 180 0.04 17.82 -0.78
C GLY A 180 0.16 19.21 -1.39
N ASP A 181 0.70 20.17 -0.63
CA ASP A 181 0.87 21.55 -1.11
C ASP A 181 1.92 21.66 -2.20
N THR A 182 3.03 20.92 -2.05
CA THR A 182 4.09 20.79 -3.05
C THR A 182 3.79 19.63 -4.00
N ASP A 183 4.12 19.78 -5.28
CA ASP A 183 4.08 18.67 -6.22
C ASP A 183 5.39 17.87 -6.15
N LEU A 184 5.29 16.64 -5.64
CA LEU A 184 6.38 15.67 -5.52
C LEU A 184 6.07 14.40 -6.33
N SER A 185 5.11 14.48 -7.28
CA SER A 185 4.64 13.33 -8.05
C SER A 185 5.67 12.75 -9.02
N ASP A 186 6.77 13.48 -9.25
CA ASP A 186 7.92 13.05 -10.04
C ASP A 186 8.87 12.12 -9.25
N GLN A 187 8.68 11.98 -7.93
CA GLN A 187 9.50 11.14 -7.08
C GLN A 187 8.92 9.72 -6.95
N ARG A 188 9.82 8.74 -6.93
CA ARG A 188 9.49 7.31 -6.81
C ARG A 188 10.24 6.67 -5.66
N TRP A 189 9.50 6.25 -4.65
CA TRP A 189 9.96 5.72 -3.36
C TRP A 189 9.43 4.29 -3.08
N THR A 190 8.54 3.77 -3.92
CA THR A 190 8.15 2.34 -3.94
C THR A 190 9.29 1.48 -4.46
N VAL A 191 9.34 0.21 -4.04
CA VAL A 191 10.35 -0.77 -4.46
C VAL A 191 9.73 -1.77 -5.42
N ASP A 192 10.09 -1.74 -6.69
CA ASP A 192 9.76 -2.80 -7.65
C ASP A 192 10.98 -3.33 -8.40
N THR A 193 12.01 -2.49 -8.54
CA THR A 193 13.24 -2.81 -9.26
C THR A 193 14.46 -2.77 -8.34
N PRO A 194 15.60 -3.35 -8.76
CA PRO A 194 16.86 -3.20 -8.04
C PRO A 194 17.27 -1.74 -7.81
N GLU A 195 16.98 -0.85 -8.77
CA GLU A 195 17.27 0.59 -8.69
C GLU A 195 16.42 1.28 -7.62
N ASP A 196 15.13 0.93 -7.53
CA ASP A 196 14.27 1.40 -6.45
C ASP A 196 14.82 0.97 -5.07
N LEU A 197 15.21 -0.30 -4.95
CA LEU A 197 15.78 -0.83 -3.71
C LEU A 197 17.11 -0.14 -3.36
N ALA A 198 17.94 0.20 -4.35
CA ALA A 198 19.18 0.94 -4.15
C ALA A 198 18.91 2.35 -3.59
N LEU A 199 17.92 3.07 -4.13
CA LEU A 199 17.49 4.36 -3.60
C LEU A 199 17.03 4.22 -2.15
N VAL A 200 16.12 3.29 -1.86
CA VAL A 200 15.60 3.07 -0.50
C VAL A 200 16.72 2.72 0.48
N ARG A 201 17.67 1.86 0.09
CA ARG A 201 18.83 1.54 0.92
C ARG A 201 19.68 2.76 1.23
N ALA A 202 19.91 3.62 0.24
CA ALA A 202 20.68 4.84 0.43
C ALA A 202 19.97 5.84 1.36
N VAL A 203 18.65 6.00 1.22
CA VAL A 203 17.82 6.82 2.12
C VAL A 203 17.88 6.29 3.55
N TYR A 204 17.67 4.98 3.75
CA TYR A 204 17.77 4.38 5.08
C TYR A 204 19.18 4.53 5.66
N ALA A 205 20.23 4.24 4.91
CA ALA A 205 21.61 4.39 5.38
C ALA A 205 21.94 5.85 5.79
N GLY A 206 21.41 6.83 5.06
CA GLY A 206 21.64 8.25 5.32
C GLY A 206 20.83 8.82 6.48
N LEU A 207 19.59 8.37 6.68
CA LEU A 207 18.67 8.98 7.65
C LEU A 207 18.43 8.14 8.90
N TYR A 208 18.29 6.82 8.76
CA TYR A 208 17.85 5.94 9.84
C TYR A 208 18.78 5.95 11.08
N PRO A 209 20.13 5.92 10.96
CA PRO A 209 21.00 5.90 12.13
C PRO A 209 20.87 7.15 13.03
N ALA A 210 20.58 8.30 12.44
CA ALA A 210 20.45 9.56 13.16
C ALA A 210 18.99 9.82 13.61
N ASN A 211 18.02 9.46 12.77
CA ASN A 211 16.60 9.65 13.03
C ASN A 211 15.80 8.43 12.55
N PRO A 212 15.58 7.40 13.38
CA PRO A 212 14.76 6.24 13.00
C PRO A 212 13.31 6.58 12.64
N ALA A 213 12.83 7.76 13.04
CA ALA A 213 11.48 8.27 12.78
C ALA A 213 11.45 9.31 11.64
N PHE A 214 12.44 9.32 10.74
CA PHE A 214 12.48 10.26 9.61
C PHE A 214 11.19 10.20 8.78
N GLY A 215 10.71 11.36 8.34
CA GLY A 215 9.47 11.52 7.57
C GLY A 215 9.72 11.95 6.12
N THR A 216 8.64 12.33 5.43
CA THR A 216 8.69 12.81 4.03
C THR A 216 9.66 13.98 3.86
N ASP A 217 9.64 14.96 4.76
CA ASP A 217 10.48 16.16 4.64
C ASP A 217 11.98 15.84 4.74
N ASP A 218 12.35 14.92 5.64
CA ASP A 218 13.74 14.44 5.78
C ASP A 218 14.21 13.75 4.48
N ILE A 219 13.35 12.93 3.87
CA ILE A 219 13.66 12.22 2.62
C ILE A 219 13.80 13.22 1.47
N VAL A 220 12.89 14.18 1.35
CA VAL A 220 12.95 15.23 0.32
C VAL A 220 14.25 16.04 0.46
N GLN A 221 14.59 16.44 1.69
CA GLN A 221 15.84 17.17 1.94
C GLN A 221 17.08 16.33 1.60
N PHE A 222 17.09 15.05 1.98
CA PHE A 222 18.17 14.12 1.66
C PHE A 222 18.36 13.96 0.14
N LEU A 223 17.28 13.71 -0.59
CA LEU A 223 17.33 13.53 -2.04
C LEU A 223 17.70 14.81 -2.79
N ALA A 224 17.29 15.98 -2.27
CA ALA A 224 17.71 17.26 -2.82
C ALA A 224 19.22 17.51 -2.63
N ALA A 225 19.79 17.04 -1.51
CA ALA A 225 21.22 17.12 -1.26
C ALA A 225 22.03 16.08 -2.05
N HIS A 226 21.40 14.99 -2.49
CA HIS A 226 22.05 13.84 -3.16
C HIS A 226 21.35 13.51 -4.50
N PRO A 227 21.47 14.40 -5.51
CA PRO A 227 20.77 14.27 -6.78
C PRO A 227 21.13 13.00 -7.56
N GLU A 228 22.31 12.43 -7.34
CA GLU A 228 22.74 11.15 -7.90
C GLU A 228 21.91 9.97 -7.38
N ILE A 229 21.48 10.01 -6.12
CA ILE A 229 20.58 9.02 -5.53
C ILE A 229 19.16 9.23 -6.09
N ALA A 230 18.71 10.48 -6.14
CA ALA A 230 17.39 10.85 -6.66
C ALA A 230 17.21 10.51 -8.16
N ALA A 231 18.30 10.25 -8.89
CA ALA A 231 18.28 9.88 -10.30
C ALA A 231 18.18 8.37 -10.55
N LEU A 232 18.40 7.52 -9.54
CA LEU A 232 18.56 6.06 -9.70
C LEU A 232 17.39 5.39 -10.40
N ASN A 233 16.15 5.78 -10.10
CA ASN A 233 14.94 5.09 -10.56
C ASN A 233 13.99 5.97 -11.40
N ARG A 234 14.46 7.14 -11.88
CA ARG A 234 13.65 8.07 -12.68
C ARG A 234 13.17 7.50 -14.02
N VAL A 235 13.72 6.38 -14.47
CA VAL A 235 13.39 5.75 -15.76
C VAL A 235 12.10 4.92 -15.73
N HIS A 236 11.57 4.60 -14.54
CA HIS A 236 10.42 3.70 -14.40
C HIS A 236 9.09 4.45 -14.32
N ARG A 237 8.03 3.86 -14.88
CA ARG A 237 6.67 4.42 -14.86
C ARG A 237 5.87 3.90 -13.66
N ARG A 238 4.99 4.76 -13.14
CA ARG A 238 4.04 4.43 -12.08
C ARG A 238 2.93 3.49 -12.59
N ASN A 239 2.46 2.57 -11.74
CA ASN A 239 1.26 1.73 -11.92
C ASN A 239 1.24 0.70 -13.08
N GLU A 240 2.40 0.17 -13.51
CA GLU A 240 2.47 -0.87 -14.57
C GLU A 240 1.62 -2.13 -14.28
N GLY A 241 1.42 -2.47 -13.00
CA GLY A 241 0.60 -3.64 -12.61
C GLY A 241 -0.89 -3.50 -12.97
N LEU A 242 -1.44 -2.29 -12.89
CA LEU A 242 -2.85 -2.02 -13.19
C LEU A 242 -3.15 -2.18 -14.69
N GLU A 243 -2.22 -1.78 -15.56
CA GLU A 243 -2.39 -1.88 -17.02
C GLU A 243 -2.63 -3.33 -17.46
N ARG A 244 -1.97 -4.30 -16.82
CA ARG A 244 -2.14 -5.72 -17.11
C ARG A 244 -3.55 -6.23 -16.77
N SER A 245 -4.06 -5.90 -15.58
CA SER A 245 -5.39 -6.35 -15.14
C SER A 245 -6.49 -5.69 -15.98
N LEU A 246 -6.28 -4.45 -16.44
CA LEU A 246 -7.22 -3.79 -17.35
C LEU A 246 -7.33 -4.46 -18.71
N ALA A 247 -6.24 -5.06 -19.21
CA ALA A 247 -6.30 -5.86 -20.43
C ALA A 247 -7.16 -7.14 -20.23
N GLN A 248 -7.15 -7.72 -19.03
CA GLN A 248 -7.96 -8.89 -18.69
C GLN A 248 -9.45 -8.55 -18.53
N ASP A 249 -9.78 -7.37 -18.00
CA ASP A 249 -11.17 -6.89 -17.92
C ASP A 249 -11.86 -6.87 -19.29
N ALA A 250 -11.13 -6.49 -20.34
CA ALA A 250 -11.68 -6.45 -21.70
C ALA A 250 -12.14 -7.83 -22.18
N ALA A 251 -11.42 -8.89 -21.80
CA ALA A 251 -11.82 -10.27 -22.08
C ALA A 251 -13.01 -10.70 -21.22
N ALA A 252 -12.98 -10.41 -19.90
CA ALA A 252 -14.05 -10.78 -18.97
C ALA A 252 -15.40 -10.13 -19.33
N ARG A 253 -15.41 -8.88 -19.80
CA ARG A 253 -16.62 -8.19 -20.27
C ARG A 253 -17.24 -8.83 -21.50
N GLN A 254 -16.45 -9.48 -22.37
CA GLN A 254 -16.97 -10.21 -23.52
C GLN A 254 -17.63 -11.53 -23.12
N ASP A 255 -17.15 -12.16 -22.05
CA ASP A 255 -17.76 -13.40 -21.52
C ASP A 255 -19.04 -13.14 -20.71
N LEU A 256 -19.11 -12.04 -19.96
CA LEU A 256 -20.33 -11.60 -19.27
C LEU A 256 -21.44 -11.13 -20.23
N ALA A 257 -21.09 -10.78 -21.47
CA ALA A 257 -22.02 -10.36 -22.51
C ALA A 257 -22.52 -11.52 -23.39
N LYS A 258 -22.05 -12.76 -23.15
CA LYS A 258 -22.58 -13.95 -23.83
C LYS A 258 -23.93 -14.34 -23.20
N PRO A 259 -24.97 -14.55 -24.02
CA PRO A 259 -26.33 -14.82 -23.56
C PRO A 259 -26.49 -16.18 -22.88
#